data_AF-A0A820KKX3-F1
#
_entry.id   AF-A0A820KKX3-F1
#
_cell.length_a   1.000
_cell.length_b   1.000
_cell.length_c   1.000
_cell.angle_alpha   90.00
_cell.angle_beta   90.00
_cell.angle_gamma   90.00
#
_symmetry.space_group_name_H-M   'P 1'
#
loop_
_entity.id
_entity.type
_entity.pdbx_description
1 polymer ?
#
loop_
_entity_poly.entity_id
_entity_poly.type
_entity_poly.pdbx_seq_one_letter_code
_entity_poly.pdbx_strand_id
1 'polypeptide(L)'
;MTTDDTYCFFKKIYSGGRFGLYLTTYQLGFFTPISTNTNSHRSIDTLNQDINASAIIYPLPNWYCNRRIPILVGSNETTICLCTPTYFGLRCQWQNQRVSLTLKLTFPSSKSMLMIFQIIIILIDEHEQIAPYHTMITYAPARDCSTKFNIYLLYPDRPKNFSSNYSIHIDVYDKKKH
;
A
#
# COMPACT_ATOMS: atom_id res chain seq x y z
N MET A 1 -24.59 -23.67 20.46
CA MET A 1 -23.41 -22.94 20.95
C MET A 1 -22.36 -23.98 21.30
N THR A 2 -21.12 -23.79 20.82
CA THR A 2 -19.95 -24.70 20.91
C THR A 2 -19.82 -25.78 19.83
N THR A 3 -19.03 -25.48 18.79
CA THR A 3 -18.24 -26.45 18.01
C THR A 3 -16.94 -25.78 17.59
N ASP A 4 -15.95 -25.89 18.47
CA ASP A 4 -14.51 -26.12 18.22
C ASP A 4 -13.90 -25.51 16.93
N ASP A 5 -13.33 -24.30 17.06
CA ASP A 5 -12.53 -23.63 16.03
C ASP A 5 -11.25 -24.44 15.74
N THR A 6 -11.25 -25.17 14.63
CA THR A 6 -10.25 -26.19 14.27
C THR A 6 -8.97 -25.58 13.67
N TYR A 7 -8.12 -25.08 14.58
CA TYR A 7 -6.65 -24.98 14.64
C TYR A 7 -5.73 -24.91 13.40
N CYS A 8 -4.85 -23.90 13.41
CA CYS A 8 -3.44 -24.04 13.00
C CYS A 8 -2.60 -24.36 14.25
N PHE A 9 -2.05 -25.57 14.42
CA PHE A 9 -1.31 -25.93 15.65
C PHE A 9 0.20 -26.02 15.49
N PHE A 10 0.93 -25.37 16.41
CA PHE A 10 2.11 -25.94 17.07
C PHE A 10 1.79 -26.07 18.58
N LYS A 11 1.47 -27.26 19.07
CA LYS A 11 1.37 -27.51 20.52
C LYS A 11 2.74 -28.00 21.01
N LYS A 12 3.66 -27.07 21.34
CA LYS A 12 4.85 -27.41 22.15
C LYS A 12 4.41 -27.43 23.62
N ILE A 13 4.18 -28.62 24.17
CA ILE A 13 4.30 -28.83 25.61
C ILE A 13 5.80 -28.92 25.88
N TYR A 14 6.41 -27.85 26.40
CA TYR A 14 7.68 -27.96 27.12
C TYR A 14 7.35 -27.85 28.60
N SER A 15 7.48 -28.97 29.31
CA SER A 15 7.63 -28.97 30.75
C SER A 15 8.91 -28.19 31.12
N GLY A 16 8.87 -27.63 32.33
CA GLY A 16 9.89 -26.83 33.01
C GLY A 16 11.27 -26.70 32.36
N GLY A 17 11.61 -25.47 31.98
CA GLY A 17 12.97 -25.05 31.68
C GLY A 17 13.04 -23.55 31.45
N ARG A 18 13.45 -22.79 32.48
CA ARG A 18 13.79 -21.36 32.39
C ARG A 18 14.76 -21.12 31.23
N PHE A 19 14.47 -20.25 30.26
CA PHE A 19 15.48 -19.47 29.54
C PHE A 19 14.86 -18.30 28.74
N GLY A 20 15.32 -17.09 29.05
CA GLY A 20 15.49 -15.96 28.10
C GLY A 20 14.26 -15.17 27.64
N LEU A 21 14.00 -14.03 28.28
CA LEU A 21 13.22 -12.93 27.70
C LEU A 21 13.96 -12.37 26.47
N TYR A 22 13.52 -12.71 25.25
CA TYR A 22 13.88 -11.94 24.06
C TYR A 22 12.86 -10.82 23.86
N LEU A 23 13.21 -9.63 24.33
CA LEU A 23 12.54 -8.37 23.97
C LEU A 23 12.82 -8.09 22.49
N THR A 24 11.84 -8.31 21.61
CA THR A 24 11.90 -7.76 20.25
C THR A 24 11.49 -6.28 20.33
N THR A 25 12.48 -5.40 20.37
CA THR A 25 12.29 -3.96 20.20
C THR A 25 11.97 -3.67 18.74
N TYR A 26 10.77 -3.17 18.45
CA TYR A 26 10.45 -2.60 17.13
C TYR A 26 11.01 -1.17 17.08
N GLN A 27 12.15 -1.00 16.41
CA GLN A 27 12.67 0.31 16.04
C GLN A 27 12.01 0.73 14.72
N LEU A 28 11.11 1.71 14.76
CA LEU A 28 10.74 2.47 13.57
C LEU A 28 11.99 3.21 13.11
N GLY A 29 12.39 2.98 11.85
CA GLY A 29 13.60 3.58 11.28
C GLY A 29 13.58 5.10 11.39
N PHE A 30 14.57 5.65 12.10
CA PHE A 30 14.90 7.07 12.06
C PHE A 30 15.68 7.36 10.76
N PHE A 31 15.16 8.26 9.93
CA PHE A 31 15.95 8.88 8.87
C PHE A 31 16.83 9.97 9.51
N THR A 32 18.15 9.85 9.41
CA THR A 32 19.08 10.90 9.84
C THR A 32 19.02 12.07 8.84
N PRO A 33 18.92 13.33 9.30
CA PRO A 33 19.16 14.46 8.43
C PRO A 33 20.66 14.49 8.07
N ILE A 34 20.97 14.44 6.78
CA ILE A 34 22.33 14.68 6.29
C ILE A 34 22.65 16.15 6.60
N SER A 35 23.57 16.40 7.52
CA SER A 35 24.23 17.70 7.65
C SER A 35 25.29 17.79 6.56
N THR A 36 25.15 18.75 5.65
CA THR A 36 26.26 19.14 4.77
C THR A 36 27.05 20.21 5.52
N ASN A 37 28.29 19.87 5.83
CA ASN A 37 29.22 20.72 6.55
C ASN A 37 29.64 21.89 5.64
N THR A 38 29.44 23.11 6.12
CA THR A 38 29.96 24.34 5.54
C THR A 38 31.48 24.35 5.68
N ASN A 39 32.20 24.55 4.57
CA ASN A 39 33.35 25.47 4.45
C ASN A 39 34.10 25.25 3.13
N SER A 40 33.84 26.10 2.14
CA SER A 40 34.90 26.60 1.26
C SER A 40 34.65 28.07 0.99
N HIS A 41 35.35 28.90 1.75
CA HIS A 41 35.49 30.32 1.48
C HIS A 41 36.27 30.49 0.17
N ARG A 42 35.67 31.08 -0.87
CA ARG A 42 36.38 31.85 -1.90
C ARG A 42 35.41 32.72 -2.71
N SER A 43 35.56 34.02 -2.47
CA SER A 43 35.29 35.17 -3.36
C SER A 43 33.86 35.32 -3.92
N ILE A 44 33.08 36.15 -3.23
CA ILE A 44 32.07 37.03 -3.82
C ILE A 44 32.83 38.01 -4.71
N ASP A 45 32.61 37.95 -6.02
CA ASP A 45 32.46 39.13 -6.87
C ASP A 45 32.03 38.71 -8.28
N THR A 46 30.93 39.33 -8.74
CA THR A 46 30.41 39.35 -10.13
C THR A 46 29.88 38.05 -10.75
N LEU A 47 28.62 37.73 -10.45
CA LEU A 47 27.61 37.38 -11.47
C LEU A 47 26.22 37.80 -10.99
N ASN A 48 26.02 39.12 -10.90
CA ASN A 48 24.68 39.71 -10.74
C ASN A 48 24.01 39.76 -12.11
N GLN A 49 23.50 38.61 -12.56
CA GLN A 49 22.45 38.49 -13.56
C GLN A 49 21.99 37.03 -13.51
N ASP A 50 20.69 36.84 -13.34
CA ASP A 50 19.94 35.56 -13.34
C ASP A 50 19.47 34.99 -11.99
N ILE A 51 19.44 35.80 -10.92
CA ILE A 51 18.49 35.57 -9.81
C ILE A 51 17.18 36.30 -10.13
N ASN A 52 16.51 35.92 -11.22
CA ASN A 52 15.14 36.37 -11.55
C ASN A 52 14.32 35.27 -12.22
N ALA A 53 14.64 34.00 -11.91
CA ALA A 53 13.70 32.90 -12.04
C ALA A 53 13.43 32.32 -10.65
N SER A 54 13.10 33.19 -9.70
CA SER A 54 12.20 32.77 -8.62
C SER A 54 10.95 32.26 -9.32
N ALA A 55 10.82 30.94 -9.46
CA ALA A 55 9.53 30.32 -9.68
C ALA A 55 8.65 30.88 -8.57
N ILE A 56 7.83 31.87 -8.90
CA ILE A 56 6.79 32.35 -8.03
C ILE A 56 5.88 31.13 -7.94
N ILE A 57 6.10 30.31 -6.91
CA ILE A 57 5.10 29.37 -6.45
C ILE A 57 3.98 30.30 -5.99
N TYR A 58 3.12 30.74 -6.91
CA TYR A 58 1.82 31.24 -6.54
C TYR A 58 1.28 30.15 -5.62
N PRO A 59 0.93 30.45 -4.36
CA PRO A 59 0.40 29.46 -3.47
C PRO A 59 -0.96 29.08 -4.02
N LEU A 60 -0.94 28.13 -4.97
CA LEU A 60 -2.11 27.47 -5.49
C LEU A 60 -2.83 27.01 -4.25
N PRO A 61 -4.07 27.49 -4.03
CA PRO A 61 -4.70 27.27 -2.75
C PRO A 61 -4.70 25.77 -2.50
N ASN A 62 -4.23 25.36 -1.32
CA ASN A 62 -4.04 23.95 -0.98
C ASN A 62 -5.36 23.14 -1.14
N TRP A 63 -6.51 23.83 -1.24
CA TRP A 63 -7.83 23.28 -1.51
C TRP A 63 -8.13 23.00 -3.00
N TYR A 64 -7.38 23.54 -3.96
CA TYR A 64 -7.68 23.42 -5.39
C TYR A 64 -7.75 21.95 -5.82
N CYS A 65 -6.76 21.16 -5.41
CA CYS A 65 -6.76 19.71 -5.55
C CYS A 65 -7.22 19.09 -4.22
N ASN A 66 -8.52 19.13 -3.95
CA ASN A 66 -9.19 18.71 -2.69
C ASN A 66 -8.39 17.82 -1.72
N ARG A 67 -7.81 16.71 -2.20
CA ARG A 67 -7.06 15.75 -1.36
C ARG A 67 -5.66 15.44 -1.89
N ARG A 68 -5.10 16.21 -2.83
CA ARG A 68 -3.95 15.81 -3.65
C ARG A 68 -3.06 16.97 -4.09
N ILE A 69 -2.04 16.65 -4.89
CA ILE A 69 -0.95 17.56 -5.24
C ILE A 69 -1.31 18.32 -6.53
N PRO A 70 -1.39 19.66 -6.51
CA PRO A 70 -1.41 20.47 -7.71
C PRO A 70 -0.02 20.51 -8.33
N ILE A 71 0.07 20.36 -9.65
CA ILE A 71 1.29 20.57 -10.42
C ILE A 71 1.00 21.54 -11.56
N LEU A 72 2.01 22.33 -11.92
CA LEU A 72 1.96 23.24 -13.06
C LEU A 72 2.58 22.55 -14.27
N VAL A 73 1.88 22.54 -15.39
CA VAL A 73 2.33 21.90 -16.63
C VAL A 73 2.28 22.91 -17.78
N GLY A 74 3.38 22.95 -18.54
CA GLY A 74 3.54 23.78 -19.73
C GLY A 74 4.00 25.22 -19.43
N SER A 75 4.35 25.94 -20.50
CA SER A 75 4.74 27.36 -20.46
C SER A 75 3.61 28.30 -20.04
N ASN A 76 2.37 27.85 -20.14
CA ASN A 76 1.17 28.60 -19.75
C ASN A 76 0.75 28.34 -18.30
N GLU A 77 1.57 27.64 -17.50
CA GLU A 77 1.33 27.34 -16.08
C GLU A 77 -0.04 26.68 -15.81
N THR A 78 -0.46 25.74 -16.66
CA THR A 78 -1.75 25.07 -16.45
C THR A 78 -1.69 24.19 -15.22
N THR A 79 -2.59 24.43 -14.26
CA THR A 79 -2.67 23.62 -13.04
C THR A 79 -3.43 22.33 -13.32
N ILE A 80 -2.78 21.19 -13.06
CA ILE A 80 -3.42 19.88 -13.07
C ILE A 80 -3.26 19.21 -11.71
N CYS A 81 -4.19 18.33 -11.35
CA CYS A 81 -4.17 17.61 -10.09
C CYS A 81 -3.73 16.17 -10.29
N LEU A 82 -2.70 15.74 -9.55
CA LEU A 82 -2.28 14.33 -9.53
C LEU A 82 -3.13 13.52 -8.55
N CYS A 83 -4.13 12.81 -9.06
CA CYS A 83 -5.00 12.00 -8.22
C CYS A 83 -4.40 10.64 -7.87
N THR A 84 -4.52 10.22 -6.60
CA THR A 84 -4.29 8.81 -6.24
C THR A 84 -5.36 7.92 -6.85
N PRO A 85 -5.13 6.59 -6.92
CA PRO A 85 -6.13 5.61 -7.34
C PRO A 85 -7.54 5.74 -6.74
N THR A 86 -7.64 6.21 -5.49
CA THR A 86 -8.91 6.32 -4.74
C THR A 86 -9.74 7.55 -5.07
N TYR A 87 -9.23 8.51 -5.83
CA TYR A 87 -9.96 9.73 -6.21
C TYR A 87 -9.75 10.04 -7.69
N PHE A 88 -10.71 10.73 -8.30
CA PHE A 88 -10.66 11.12 -9.70
C PHE A 88 -11.41 12.44 -9.96
N GLY A 89 -11.32 12.90 -11.21
CA GLY A 89 -11.81 14.20 -11.66
C GLY A 89 -10.71 15.25 -11.73
N LEU A 90 -11.01 16.37 -12.39
CA LEU A 90 -10.06 17.47 -12.62
C LEU A 90 -9.41 18.01 -11.34
N ARG A 91 -10.12 17.89 -10.20
CA ARG A 91 -9.68 18.35 -8.88
C ARG A 91 -9.61 17.22 -7.84
N CYS A 92 -9.61 15.96 -8.29
CA CYS A 92 -9.71 14.79 -7.42
C CYS A 92 -10.90 14.84 -6.44
N GLN A 93 -12.02 15.40 -6.88
CA GLN A 93 -13.19 15.67 -6.06
C GLN A 93 -14.07 14.43 -5.82
N TRP A 94 -13.99 13.43 -6.71
CA TRP A 94 -14.85 12.25 -6.63
C TRP A 94 -14.06 11.06 -6.10
N GLN A 95 -14.65 10.33 -5.17
CA GLN A 95 -14.06 9.12 -4.62
C GLN A 95 -14.37 7.94 -5.53
N ASN A 96 -13.36 7.12 -5.83
CA ASN A 96 -13.56 5.87 -6.54
C ASN A 96 -14.36 4.90 -5.67
N GLN A 97 -15.27 4.17 -6.30
CA GLN A 97 -16.03 3.11 -5.65
C GLN A 97 -15.11 1.90 -5.40
N ARG A 98 -15.43 1.13 -4.37
CA ARG A 98 -14.59 0.01 -3.92
C ARG A 98 -15.40 -1.14 -3.37
N VAL A 99 -14.82 -2.32 -3.45
CA VAL A 99 -15.26 -3.51 -2.72
C VAL A 99 -14.38 -3.67 -1.48
N SER A 100 -15.02 -3.86 -0.32
CA SER A 100 -14.33 -4.13 0.94
C SER A 100 -14.44 -5.62 1.25
N LEU A 101 -13.31 -6.30 1.31
CA LEU A 101 -13.22 -7.73 1.54
C LEU A 101 -12.46 -7.99 2.84
N THR A 102 -13.04 -8.80 3.73
CA THR A 102 -12.35 -9.28 4.93
C THR A 102 -12.10 -10.77 4.80
N LEU A 103 -10.83 -11.19 4.82
CA LEU A 103 -10.43 -12.59 4.70
C LEU A 103 -9.78 -13.08 5.99
N LYS A 104 -10.16 -14.28 6.42
CA LYS A 104 -9.43 -15.11 7.39
C LYS A 104 -9.13 -16.43 6.72
N LEU A 105 -7.86 -16.80 6.70
CA LEU A 105 -7.40 -18.04 6.06
C LEU A 105 -7.09 -19.07 7.13
N THR A 106 -7.55 -20.30 6.91
CA THR A 106 -7.30 -21.44 7.79
C THR A 106 -6.71 -22.57 6.97
N PHE A 107 -5.61 -23.14 7.48
CA PHE A 107 -4.94 -24.27 6.85
C PHE A 107 -5.01 -25.46 7.81
N PRO A 108 -5.75 -26.53 7.48
CA PRO A 108 -5.99 -27.63 8.40
C PRO A 108 -4.78 -28.55 8.57
N SER A 109 -3.77 -28.47 7.70
CA SER A 109 -2.61 -29.35 7.74
C SER A 109 -1.45 -28.76 8.53
N SER A 110 -0.87 -29.56 9.44
CA SER A 110 0.37 -29.22 10.14
C SER A 110 1.55 -29.01 9.19
N LYS A 111 1.57 -29.67 8.03
CA LYS A 111 2.61 -29.50 7.01
C LYS A 111 2.60 -28.10 6.40
N SER A 112 1.44 -27.46 6.30
CA SER A 112 1.29 -26.09 5.79
C SER A 112 1.92 -25.05 6.71
N MET A 113 2.14 -25.36 8.00
CA MET A 113 2.75 -24.41 8.95
C MET A 113 4.15 -23.95 8.54
N LEU A 114 4.88 -24.78 7.79
CA LEU A 114 6.23 -24.45 7.29
C LEU A 114 6.23 -23.83 5.89
N MET A 115 5.05 -23.74 5.26
CA MET A 115 4.86 -23.16 3.93
C MET A 115 4.68 -21.65 4.03
N ILE A 116 5.01 -20.97 2.93
CA ILE A 116 4.73 -19.56 2.76
C ILE A 116 3.90 -19.45 1.50
N PHE A 117 2.71 -18.87 1.62
CA PHE A 117 1.81 -18.68 0.51
C PHE A 117 1.90 -17.24 -0.02
N GLN A 118 1.90 -17.10 -1.33
CA GLN A 118 1.62 -15.84 -2.00
C GLN A 118 0.16 -15.85 -2.42
N ILE A 119 -0.60 -14.90 -1.91
CA ILE A 119 -2.02 -14.77 -2.18
C ILE A 119 -2.21 -13.53 -3.03
N ILE A 120 -2.85 -13.69 -4.17
CA ILE A 120 -3.15 -12.61 -5.11
C ILE A 120 -4.65 -12.44 -5.16
N ILE A 121 -5.11 -11.22 -4.94
CA ILE A 121 -6.53 -10.89 -4.83
C ILE A 121 -6.80 -9.75 -5.80
N ILE A 122 -7.67 -10.02 -6.76
CA ILE A 122 -7.98 -9.11 -7.85
C ILE A 122 -9.49 -8.96 -8.02
N LEU A 123 -9.87 -7.76 -8.48
CA LEU A 123 -11.19 -7.52 -9.01
C LEU A 123 -11.11 -7.72 -10.53
N ILE A 124 -11.94 -8.59 -11.06
CA ILE A 124 -12.03 -8.85 -12.49
C ILE A 124 -13.42 -8.44 -12.98
N ASP A 125 -13.50 -8.01 -14.24
CA ASP A 125 -14.77 -7.77 -14.92
C ASP A 125 -15.28 -9.03 -15.64
N GLU A 126 -16.36 -8.88 -16.40
CA GLU A 126 -16.99 -9.95 -17.17
C GLU A 126 -16.14 -10.52 -18.31
N HIS A 127 -15.06 -9.82 -18.68
CA HIS A 127 -14.10 -10.23 -19.69
C HIS A 127 -12.79 -10.74 -19.09
N GLU A 128 -12.79 -11.03 -17.78
CA GLU A 128 -11.60 -11.41 -17.01
C GLU A 128 -10.45 -10.40 -17.09
N GLN A 129 -10.74 -9.13 -17.44
CA GLN A 129 -9.72 -8.11 -17.44
C GLN A 129 -9.36 -7.75 -16.01
N ILE A 130 -8.06 -7.78 -15.74
CA ILE A 130 -7.51 -7.54 -14.41
C ILE A 130 -7.63 -6.05 -14.12
N ALA A 131 -8.38 -5.68 -13.07
CA ALA A 131 -8.35 -4.31 -12.58
C ALA A 131 -6.89 -3.95 -12.22
N PRO A 132 -6.41 -2.74 -12.57
CA PRO A 132 -5.00 -2.36 -12.40
C PRO A 132 -4.53 -2.41 -10.92
N TYR A 133 -5.47 -2.41 -9.98
CA TYR A 133 -5.21 -2.51 -8.55
C TYR A 133 -5.45 -3.93 -8.05
N HIS A 134 -4.36 -4.63 -7.78
CA HIS A 134 -4.36 -5.95 -7.19
C HIS A 134 -3.71 -5.93 -5.80
N THR A 135 -4.14 -6.82 -4.92
CA THR A 135 -3.54 -6.99 -3.60
C THR A 135 -2.75 -8.28 -3.54
N MET A 136 -1.51 -8.18 -3.07
CA MET A 136 -0.63 -9.33 -2.86
C MET A 136 -0.32 -9.46 -1.37
N ILE A 137 -0.57 -10.64 -0.81
CA ILE A 137 -0.31 -10.95 0.60
C ILE A 137 0.65 -12.13 0.67
N THR A 138 1.77 -11.97 1.37
CA THR A 138 2.61 -13.10 1.76
C THR A 138 2.11 -13.62 3.10
N TYR A 139 1.49 -14.80 3.09
CA TYR A 139 0.87 -15.44 4.24
C TYR A 139 1.71 -16.63 4.72
N ALA A 140 2.04 -16.66 6.01
CA ALA A 140 2.70 -17.80 6.64
C ALA A 140 1.80 -18.33 7.78
N PRO A 141 1.26 -19.57 7.69
CA PRO A 141 0.30 -20.04 8.69
C PRO A 141 0.85 -20.05 10.12
N ALA A 142 2.15 -20.30 10.30
CA ALA A 142 2.80 -20.23 11.63
C ALA A 142 2.77 -18.84 12.28
N ARG A 143 2.62 -17.77 11.50
CA ARG A 143 2.60 -16.38 11.97
C ARG A 143 1.21 -15.75 11.88
N ASP A 144 0.52 -16.01 10.77
CA ASP A 144 -0.63 -15.20 10.32
C ASP A 144 -1.99 -15.90 10.52
N CYS A 145 -2.05 -17.07 11.18
CA CYS A 145 -3.28 -17.85 11.32
C CYS A 145 -4.44 -17.11 12.02
N SER A 146 -4.13 -16.25 12.98
CA SER A 146 -5.14 -15.43 13.67
C SER A 146 -5.44 -14.11 12.95
N THR A 147 -4.70 -13.78 11.88
CA THR A 147 -4.80 -12.49 11.20
C THR A 147 -6.05 -12.43 10.31
N LYS A 148 -6.78 -11.32 10.41
CA LYS A 148 -7.85 -10.95 9.49
C LYS A 148 -7.32 -9.88 8.54
N PHE A 149 -7.37 -10.14 7.25
CA PHE A 149 -6.94 -9.21 6.21
C PHE A 149 -8.12 -8.37 5.76
N ASN A 150 -8.03 -7.05 5.87
CA ASN A 150 -9.01 -6.11 5.34
C ASN A 150 -8.45 -5.51 4.04
N ILE A 151 -9.09 -5.84 2.92
CA ILE A 151 -8.61 -5.56 1.58
C ILE A 151 -9.63 -4.67 0.88
N TYR A 152 -9.13 -3.66 0.16
CA TYR A 152 -9.96 -2.73 -0.60
C TYR A 152 -9.60 -2.82 -2.07
N LEU A 153 -10.52 -3.34 -2.88
CA LEU A 153 -10.36 -3.47 -4.32
C LEU A 153 -11.11 -2.31 -4.99
N LEU A 154 -10.43 -1.57 -5.86
CA LEU A 154 -11.00 -0.42 -6.56
C LEU A 154 -11.52 -0.84 -7.92
N TYR A 155 -12.65 -0.27 -8.34
CA TYR A 155 -13.12 -0.46 -9.71
C TYR A 155 -12.14 0.20 -10.71
N PRO A 156 -11.89 -0.45 -11.86
CA PRO A 156 -11.01 0.09 -12.90
C PRO A 156 -11.58 1.39 -13.46
N ASP A 157 -12.87 1.37 -13.81
CA ASP A 157 -13.60 2.52 -14.32
C ASP A 157 -13.96 3.50 -13.20
N ARG A 158 -13.89 4.79 -13.55
CA ARG A 158 -14.15 5.89 -12.64
C ARG A 158 -15.10 6.89 -13.30
N PRO A 159 -16.41 6.84 -13.02
CA PRO A 159 -17.10 5.99 -12.04
C PRO A 159 -17.24 4.52 -12.48
N LYS A 160 -17.64 3.63 -11.56
CA LYS A 160 -17.91 2.22 -11.85
C LYS A 160 -18.95 2.10 -12.96
N ASN A 161 -18.73 1.20 -13.91
CA ASN A 161 -19.76 0.80 -14.86
C ASN A 161 -20.84 -0.06 -14.17
N PHE A 162 -22.09 0.37 -14.21
CA PHE A 162 -23.21 -0.35 -13.60
C PHE A 162 -23.74 -1.50 -14.48
N SER A 163 -23.39 -1.53 -15.76
CA SER A 163 -23.81 -2.58 -16.69
C SER A 163 -22.89 -3.80 -16.66
N SER A 164 -21.65 -3.64 -16.20
CA SER A 164 -20.68 -4.73 -16.13
C SER A 164 -20.78 -5.52 -14.82
N ASN A 165 -20.63 -6.83 -14.93
CA ASN A 165 -20.51 -7.71 -13.79
C ASN A 165 -19.05 -7.79 -13.34
N TYR A 166 -18.84 -7.77 -12.02
CA TYR A 166 -17.51 -7.86 -11.43
C TYR A 166 -17.47 -9.01 -10.44
N SER A 167 -16.35 -9.72 -10.40
CA SER A 167 -16.11 -10.80 -9.43
C SER A 167 -14.73 -10.64 -8.77
N ILE A 168 -14.57 -11.28 -7.61
CA ILE A 168 -13.31 -11.30 -6.88
C ILE A 168 -12.61 -12.61 -7.19
N HIS A 169 -11.42 -12.54 -7.76
CA HIS A 169 -10.58 -13.70 -7.99
C HIS A 169 -9.48 -13.75 -6.91
N ILE A 170 -9.25 -14.94 -6.34
CA ILE A 170 -8.27 -15.16 -5.28
C ILE A 170 -7.41 -16.36 -5.65
N ASP A 171 -6.14 -16.10 -5.94
CA ASP A 171 -5.14 -17.12 -6.22
C ASP A 171 -4.24 -17.33 -5.01
N VAL A 172 -3.87 -18.59 -4.74
CA VAL A 172 -2.99 -18.96 -3.63
C VAL A 172 -1.87 -19.86 -4.15
N TYR A 173 -0.64 -19.36 -4.12
CA TYR A 173 0.55 -20.06 -4.58
C TYR A 173 1.47 -20.41 -3.41
N ASP A 174 2.08 -21.59 -3.43
CA ASP A 174 3.19 -21.92 -2.51
C ASP A 174 4.48 -21.29 -3.04
N LYS A 175 5.09 -20.38 -2.28
CA LYS A 175 6.34 -19.69 -2.66
C LYS A 175 7.54 -20.63 -2.76
N LYS A 176 7.49 -21.83 -2.17
CA LYS A 176 8.66 -22.73 -2.08
C LYS A 176 8.73 -23.78 -3.18
N LYS A 177 7.72 -23.89 -4.07
CA LYS A 177 7.79 -24.79 -5.23
C LYS A 177 8.27 -24.02 -6.46
N HIS A 178 9.56 -24.09 -6.72
CA HIS A 178 10.15 -23.97 -8.05
C HIS A 178 10.53 -25.36 -8.55
#